data_AF-A0A1D1UX93-F1
#
_entry.id   AF-A0A1D1UX93-F1
#
_cell.length_a   1.000
_cell.length_b   1.000
_cell.length_c   1.000
_cell.angle_alpha   90.00
_cell.angle_beta   90.00
_cell.angle_gamma   90.00
#
_symmetry.space_group_name_H-M   'P 1'
#
loop_
_entity.id
_entity.type
_entity.pdbx_description
1 polymer ?
#
loop_
_entity_poly.entity_id
_entity_poly.type
_entity_poly.pdbx_seq_one_letter_code
_entity_poly.pdbx_strand_id
1 'polypeptide(L)'
;MQWVILFLCTILSSCCLPLVVAVKPSGLACEGCHGVISELHGKLNKPTKASIAERVPALLNKICKLENLVRYVYSPPKMVKACNGLLGDHRKAITESLVGHFMENPKVSVEELEGDICFEIAGSCKGIKDSPAGKVSDKLVADQILKPATDGRIAIDPLGDKTKKARNGVGGERNGEPLTAGNSEAEQAKSFTRAAQGVKGTSESLKKRDKKDQNQFFGFSSENEPQKAKPAQKDEL
;
A
#
# COMPACT_ATOMS: atom_id res chain seq x y z
N MET A 1 29.15 -45.61 0.58
CA MET A 1 29.20 -44.13 0.53
C MET A 1 27.87 -43.49 0.11
N GLN A 2 27.04 -44.13 -0.73
CA GLN A 2 25.74 -43.60 -1.18
C GLN A 2 24.75 -43.19 -0.06
N TRP A 3 24.75 -43.92 1.06
CA TRP A 3 23.81 -43.70 2.18
C TRP A 3 24.09 -42.42 2.98
N VAL A 4 25.32 -41.90 2.93
CA VAL A 4 25.72 -40.68 3.66
C VAL A 4 25.14 -39.43 2.99
N ILE A 5 25.01 -39.43 1.66
CA ILE A 5 24.45 -38.31 0.88
C ILE A 5 22.94 -38.18 1.11
N LEU A 6 22.24 -39.32 1.21
CA LEU A 6 20.79 -39.34 1.47
C LEU A 6 20.45 -38.87 2.89
N PHE A 7 21.28 -39.22 3.89
CA PHE A 7 21.10 -38.73 5.26
C PHE A 7 21.42 -37.24 5.41
N LEU A 8 22.38 -36.69 4.67
CA LEU A 8 22.68 -35.26 4.72
C LEU A 8 21.55 -34.42 4.10
N CYS A 9 20.90 -34.90 3.03
CA CYS A 9 19.79 -34.18 2.39
C CYS A 9 18.51 -34.18 3.22
N THR A 10 18.22 -35.24 3.99
CA THR A 10 17.03 -35.27 4.86
C THR A 10 17.18 -34.34 6.06
N ILE A 11 18.39 -34.20 6.62
CA ILE A 11 18.66 -33.28 7.72
C ILE A 11 18.63 -31.81 7.25
N LEU A 12 19.13 -31.52 6.04
CA LEU A 12 19.06 -30.16 5.47
C LEU A 12 17.62 -29.75 5.10
N SER A 13 16.81 -30.70 4.63
CA SER A 13 15.40 -30.45 4.29
C SER A 13 14.52 -30.20 5.53
N SER A 14 14.84 -30.83 6.67
CA SER A 14 14.08 -30.68 7.93
C SER A 14 14.35 -29.38 8.70
N CYS A 15 15.39 -28.61 8.36
CA CYS A 15 15.68 -27.31 9.01
C CYS A 15 14.99 -26.12 8.33
N CYS A 16 14.34 -26.33 7.19
CA CYS A 16 13.60 -25.28 6.48
C CYS A 16 12.09 -25.39 6.71
N LEU A 17 11.63 -25.74 7.92
CA LEU A 17 10.31 -25.28 8.30
C LEU A 17 10.42 -23.75 8.36
N PRO A 18 9.75 -23.00 7.46
CA PRO A 18 9.67 -21.57 7.66
C PRO A 18 9.10 -21.42 9.06
N LEU A 19 9.88 -20.81 9.95
CA LEU A 19 9.41 -20.38 11.24
C LEU A 19 8.40 -19.27 10.91
N VAL A 20 7.19 -19.68 10.53
CA VAL A 20 6.04 -18.80 10.39
C VAL A 20 5.72 -18.47 11.82
N VAL A 21 6.46 -17.51 12.37
CA VAL A 21 6.14 -16.90 13.65
C VAL A 21 4.73 -16.40 13.42
N ALA A 22 3.75 -17.09 14.03
CA ALA A 22 2.36 -16.71 14.00
C ALA A 22 2.23 -15.45 14.84
N VAL A 23 2.79 -14.36 14.33
CA VAL A 23 2.58 -13.02 14.83
C VAL A 23 1.12 -12.79 14.57
N LYS A 24 0.32 -12.86 15.64
CA LYS A 24 -1.06 -12.38 15.61
C LYS A 24 -1.01 -11.02 14.91
N PRO A 25 -1.71 -10.84 13.78
CA PRO A 25 -1.68 -9.57 13.11
C PRO A 25 -2.07 -8.51 14.12
N SER A 26 -1.14 -7.63 14.42
CA SER A 26 -1.43 -6.48 15.27
C SER A 26 -2.58 -5.75 14.60
N GLY A 27 -3.66 -5.43 15.32
CA GLY A 27 -4.82 -4.74 14.76
C GLY A 27 -4.44 -3.48 13.97
N LEU A 28 -3.31 -2.86 14.31
CA LEU A 28 -2.71 -1.75 13.58
C LEU A 28 -2.35 -2.05 12.11
N ALA A 29 -1.87 -3.25 11.78
CA ALA A 29 -1.53 -3.63 10.41
C ALA A 29 -2.79 -3.80 9.56
N CYS A 30 -3.82 -4.46 10.11
CA CYS A 30 -5.10 -4.62 9.44
C CYS A 30 -5.80 -3.27 9.23
N GLU A 31 -5.93 -2.46 10.29
CA GLU A 31 -6.51 -1.12 10.20
C GLU A 31 -5.71 -0.22 9.25
N GLY A 32 -4.38 -0.32 9.28
CA GLY A 32 -3.48 0.34 8.35
C GLY A 32 -3.78 -0.03 6.89
N CYS A 33 -4.02 -1.31 6.61
CA CYS A 33 -4.38 -1.77 5.28
C CYS A 33 -5.76 -1.24 4.85
N HIS A 34 -6.80 -1.42 5.65
CA HIS A 34 -8.14 -0.88 5.39
C HIS A 34 -8.11 0.61 5.07
N GLY A 35 -7.41 1.40 5.88
CA GLY A 35 -7.30 2.83 5.66
C GLY A 35 -6.59 3.18 4.34
N VAL A 36 -5.50 2.48 4.01
CA VAL A 36 -4.79 2.73 2.75
C VAL A 36 -5.65 2.39 1.53
N ILE A 37 -6.37 1.26 1.55
CA ILE A 37 -7.22 0.83 0.44
C ILE A 37 -8.43 1.76 0.28
N SER A 38 -9.08 2.14 1.38
CA SER A 38 -10.16 3.13 1.40
C SER A 38 -9.73 4.48 0.81
N GLU A 39 -8.56 5.00 1.19
CA GLU A 39 -8.01 6.23 0.61
C GLU A 39 -7.70 6.09 -0.89
N LEU A 40 -7.11 4.97 -1.30
CA LEU A 40 -6.74 4.71 -2.69
C LEU A 40 -7.98 4.62 -3.57
N HIS A 41 -8.99 3.86 -3.15
CA HIS A 41 -10.26 3.72 -3.86
C HIS A 41 -10.93 5.07 -4.07
N GLY A 42 -11.04 5.88 -3.00
CA GLY A 42 -11.61 7.22 -3.08
C GLY A 42 -10.85 8.18 -4.00
N LYS A 43 -9.54 7.98 -4.20
CA LYS A 43 -8.72 8.76 -5.15
C LYS A 43 -8.76 8.21 -6.57
N LEU A 44 -8.86 6.90 -6.75
CA LEU A 44 -8.92 6.23 -8.06
C LEU A 44 -10.29 6.40 -8.73
N ASN A 45 -11.38 6.37 -7.95
CA ASN A 45 -12.74 6.59 -8.45
C ASN A 45 -13.01 8.00 -8.99
N LYS A 46 -12.15 8.97 -8.67
CA LYS A 46 -12.27 10.31 -9.25
C LYS A 46 -11.93 10.25 -10.74
N PRO A 47 -12.80 10.78 -11.62
CA PRO A 47 -12.54 10.78 -13.05
C PRO A 47 -11.33 11.67 -13.36
N THR A 48 -10.40 11.17 -14.14
CA THR A 48 -9.20 11.90 -14.58
C THR A 48 -8.82 11.48 -15.99
N LYS A 49 -8.01 12.29 -16.65
CA LYS A 49 -7.53 12.02 -18.02
C LYS A 49 -6.45 10.93 -18.10
N ALA A 50 -5.73 10.67 -17.00
CA ALA A 50 -4.64 9.69 -16.98
C ALA A 50 -5.18 8.26 -16.85
N SER A 51 -4.44 7.30 -17.43
CA SER A 51 -4.79 5.88 -17.36
C SER A 51 -4.64 5.35 -15.92
N ILE A 52 -5.42 4.32 -15.55
CA ILE A 52 -5.32 3.70 -14.23
C ILE A 52 -3.91 3.17 -13.96
N ALA A 53 -3.28 2.56 -14.97
CA ALA A 53 -1.92 2.03 -14.88
C ALA A 53 -0.86 3.08 -14.51
N GLU A 54 -1.04 4.34 -14.95
CA GLU A 54 -0.15 5.45 -14.56
C GLU A 54 -0.51 6.03 -13.19
N ARG A 55 -1.81 6.07 -12.86
CA ARG A 55 -2.30 6.68 -11.62
C ARG A 55 -2.00 5.87 -10.38
N VAL A 56 -2.18 4.55 -10.43
CA VAL A 56 -1.98 3.66 -9.28
C VAL A 56 -0.58 3.84 -8.66
N PRO A 57 0.54 3.68 -9.40
CA PRO A 57 1.87 3.84 -8.82
C PRO A 57 2.14 5.26 -8.31
N ALA A 58 1.60 6.28 -8.98
CA ALA A 58 1.73 7.67 -8.55
C ALA A 58 0.98 7.96 -7.24
N LEU A 59 -0.19 7.35 -7.04
CA LEU A 59 -0.97 7.45 -5.82
C LEU A 59 -0.33 6.68 -4.67
N LEU A 60 0.18 5.48 -4.90
CA LEU A 60 0.88 4.68 -3.89
C LEU A 60 2.09 5.43 -3.29
N ASN A 61 2.82 6.22 -4.10
CA ASN A 61 3.93 7.04 -3.60
C ASN A 61 3.50 8.17 -2.65
N LYS A 62 2.23 8.58 -2.70
CA LYS A 62 1.72 9.74 -1.97
C LYS A 62 0.71 9.36 -0.88
N ILE A 63 0.30 8.09 -0.81
CA ILE A 63 -0.79 7.67 0.05
C ILE A 63 -0.39 7.65 1.53
N CYS A 64 0.85 7.24 1.85
CA CYS A 64 1.37 7.16 3.21
C CYS A 64 1.74 8.52 3.85
N LYS A 65 1.02 9.58 3.50
CA LYS A 65 1.16 10.89 4.13
C LYS A 65 0.18 11.02 5.29
N LEU A 66 0.62 11.75 6.33
CA LEU A 66 -0.16 12.00 7.54
C LEU A 66 -1.57 12.55 7.22
N GLU A 67 -1.65 13.48 6.27
CA GLU A 67 -2.88 14.16 5.83
C GLU A 67 -3.97 13.22 5.30
N ASN A 68 -3.58 12.07 4.72
CA ASN A 68 -4.55 11.10 4.21
C ASN A 68 -5.05 10.15 5.31
N LEU A 69 -4.35 10.07 6.43
CA LEU A 69 -4.56 9.04 7.46
C LEU A 69 -5.07 9.63 8.79
N VAL A 70 -5.58 10.86 8.79
CA VAL A 70 -6.05 11.57 9.99
C VAL A 70 -7.36 11.00 10.55
N ARG A 71 -8.17 10.37 9.71
CA ARG A 71 -9.56 9.96 9.99
C ARG A 71 -9.71 8.55 10.57
N TYR A 72 -8.60 7.86 10.85
CA TYR A 72 -8.59 6.47 11.31
C TYR A 72 -8.36 6.37 12.83
N VAL A 73 -8.65 5.19 13.39
CA VAL A 73 -8.66 4.95 14.85
C VAL A 73 -7.27 5.18 15.47
N TYR A 74 -6.21 4.71 14.82
CA TYR A 74 -4.86 4.88 15.37
C TYR A 74 -4.29 6.26 15.05
N SER A 75 -3.45 6.77 15.94
CA SER A 75 -2.72 8.03 15.76
C SER A 75 -2.03 8.08 14.38
N PRO A 76 -2.12 9.20 13.63
CA PRO A 76 -1.63 9.27 12.25
C PRO A 76 -0.17 8.82 12.03
N PRO A 77 0.80 9.08 12.94
CA PRO A 77 2.16 8.56 12.78
C PRO A 77 2.24 7.02 12.78
N LYS A 78 1.40 6.33 13.56
CA LYS A 78 1.32 4.87 13.58
C LYS A 78 0.71 4.34 12.29
N MET A 79 -0.33 4.99 11.78
CA MET A 79 -0.95 4.65 10.49
C MET A 79 0.03 4.83 9.33
N VAL A 80 0.82 5.91 9.33
CA VAL A 80 1.89 6.13 8.35
C VAL A 80 2.93 5.00 8.42
N LYS A 81 3.33 4.59 9.62
CA LYS A 81 4.26 3.46 9.80
C LYS A 81 3.68 2.15 9.26
N ALA A 82 2.40 1.87 9.53
CA ALA A 82 1.71 0.69 8.99
C ALA A 82 1.62 0.73 7.46
N CYS A 83 1.27 1.88 6.88
CA CYS A 83 1.21 2.10 5.44
C CYS A 83 2.57 1.84 4.77
N ASN A 84 3.64 2.42 5.33
CA ASN A 84 4.98 2.22 4.79
C ASN A 84 5.44 0.77 4.91
N GLY A 85 5.07 0.06 5.98
CA GLY A 85 5.32 -1.38 6.11
C GLY A 85 4.59 -2.19 5.03
N LEU A 86 3.28 -1.96 4.89
CA LEU A 86 2.44 -2.61 3.87
C LEU A 86 3.00 -2.43 2.45
N LEU A 87 3.36 -1.20 2.08
CA LEU A 87 3.92 -0.90 0.77
C LEU A 87 5.37 -1.34 0.62
N GLY A 88 6.15 -1.41 1.70
CA GLY A 88 7.52 -1.92 1.65
C GLY A 88 7.58 -3.34 1.10
N ASP A 89 6.71 -4.21 1.63
CA ASP A 89 6.73 -5.64 1.33
C ASP A 89 5.86 -6.02 0.14
N HIS A 90 4.74 -5.31 -0.09
CA HIS A 90 3.71 -5.74 -1.03
C HIS A 90 3.41 -4.77 -2.19
N ARG A 91 4.16 -3.67 -2.35
CA ARG A 91 3.83 -2.62 -3.34
C ARG A 91 3.63 -3.13 -4.76
N LYS A 92 4.44 -4.08 -5.23
CA LYS A 92 4.30 -4.61 -6.60
C LYS A 92 2.98 -5.38 -6.77
N ALA A 93 2.69 -6.32 -5.87
CA ALA A 93 1.47 -7.12 -5.89
C ALA A 93 0.20 -6.24 -5.73
N ILE A 94 0.24 -5.25 -4.84
CA ILE A 94 -0.83 -4.28 -4.65
C ILE A 94 -1.07 -3.47 -5.94
N THR A 95 0.00 -3.06 -6.62
CA THR A 95 -0.12 -2.31 -7.89
C THR A 95 -0.80 -3.15 -8.96
N GLU A 96 -0.37 -4.40 -9.12
CA GLU A 96 -0.93 -5.33 -10.12
C GLU A 96 -2.41 -5.64 -9.85
N SER A 97 -2.76 -5.94 -8.60
CA SER A 97 -4.16 -6.16 -8.18
C SER A 97 -5.04 -4.93 -8.41
N LEU A 98 -4.63 -3.74 -7.95
CA LEU A 98 -5.40 -2.50 -8.16
C LEU A 98 -5.62 -2.19 -9.64
N VAL A 99 -4.59 -2.36 -10.48
CA VAL A 99 -4.74 -2.13 -11.92
C VAL A 99 -5.70 -3.15 -12.53
N GLY A 100 -5.59 -4.43 -12.17
CA GLY A 100 -6.48 -5.49 -12.63
C GLY A 100 -7.94 -5.20 -12.31
N HIS A 101 -8.26 -4.97 -11.03
CA HIS A 101 -9.62 -4.71 -10.57
C HIS A 101 -10.27 -3.50 -11.25
N PHE A 102 -9.56 -2.38 -11.37
CA PHE A 102 -10.10 -1.17 -11.98
C PHE A 102 -10.18 -1.22 -13.51
N MET A 103 -9.37 -2.07 -14.17
CA MET A 103 -9.48 -2.29 -15.61
C MET A 103 -10.64 -3.22 -15.95
N GLU A 104 -10.90 -4.23 -15.14
CA GLU A 104 -12.03 -5.15 -15.31
C GLU A 104 -13.35 -4.49 -14.91
N ASN A 105 -13.37 -3.87 -13.71
CA ASN A 105 -14.56 -3.28 -13.11
C ASN A 105 -14.26 -1.86 -12.61
N PRO A 106 -14.62 -0.80 -13.36
CA PRO A 106 -14.37 0.59 -12.96
C PRO A 106 -15.19 1.03 -11.72
N LYS A 107 -16.12 0.19 -11.27
CA LYS A 107 -16.97 0.40 -10.09
C LYS A 107 -16.74 -0.68 -9.02
N VAL A 108 -15.51 -1.20 -8.92
CA VAL A 108 -15.12 -2.13 -7.85
C VAL A 108 -15.47 -1.54 -6.48
N SER A 109 -15.99 -2.35 -5.57
CA SER A 109 -16.31 -1.91 -4.21
C SER A 109 -15.05 -1.82 -3.35
N VAL A 110 -15.12 -1.12 -2.22
CA VAL A 110 -13.97 -1.02 -1.30
C VAL A 110 -13.74 -2.38 -0.65
N GLU A 111 -14.82 -3.06 -0.30
CA GLU A 111 -14.83 -4.35 0.39
C GLU A 111 -14.16 -5.45 -0.44
N GLU A 112 -14.35 -5.43 -1.75
CA GLU A 112 -13.72 -6.39 -2.68
C GLU A 112 -12.20 -6.17 -2.75
N LEU A 113 -11.77 -4.92 -2.86
CA LEU A 113 -10.34 -4.57 -2.85
C LEU A 113 -9.68 -4.90 -1.51
N GLU A 114 -10.37 -4.67 -0.39
CA GLU A 114 -9.88 -5.00 0.94
C GLU A 114 -9.76 -6.51 1.13
N GLY A 115 -10.75 -7.28 0.63
CA GLY A 115 -10.71 -8.74 0.61
C GLY A 115 -9.45 -9.25 -0.09
N ASP A 116 -9.24 -8.84 -1.34
CA ASP A 116 -8.08 -9.27 -2.13
C ASP A 116 -6.75 -8.78 -1.52
N ILE A 117 -6.65 -7.50 -1.20
CA ILE A 117 -5.37 -6.92 -0.82
C ILE A 117 -5.04 -7.18 0.66
N CYS A 118 -5.96 -6.94 1.58
CA CYS A 118 -5.68 -7.00 3.01
C CYS A 118 -5.74 -8.43 3.58
N PHE A 119 -6.57 -9.30 3.02
CA PHE A 119 -6.65 -10.70 3.45
C PHE A 119 -5.76 -11.62 2.62
N GLU A 120 -5.79 -11.54 1.28
CA GLU A 120 -5.03 -12.48 0.44
C GLU A 120 -3.58 -12.05 0.23
N ILE A 121 -3.33 -10.84 -0.28
CA ILE A 121 -1.98 -10.39 -0.66
C ILE A 121 -1.12 -10.06 0.56
N ALA A 122 -1.61 -9.19 1.44
CA ALA A 122 -0.85 -8.70 2.58
C ALA A 122 -0.97 -9.61 3.80
N GLY A 123 -2.04 -10.42 3.88
CA GLY A 123 -2.33 -11.25 5.05
C GLY A 123 -2.49 -10.48 6.37
N SER A 124 -2.62 -9.15 6.31
CA SER A 124 -2.60 -8.26 7.48
C SER A 124 -3.86 -8.42 8.34
N CYS A 125 -4.95 -8.93 7.77
CA CYS A 125 -6.22 -9.15 8.47
C CYS A 125 -6.53 -10.63 8.74
N LYS A 126 -5.60 -11.57 8.45
CA LYS A 126 -5.85 -13.01 8.66
C LYS A 126 -6.09 -13.35 10.13
N GLY A 127 -7.27 -13.83 10.46
CA GLY A 127 -7.64 -14.25 11.82
C GLY A 127 -8.32 -13.17 12.66
N ILE A 128 -8.56 -11.98 12.11
CA ILE A 128 -9.46 -10.98 12.69
C ILE A 128 -10.84 -11.25 12.09
N LYS A 129 -11.72 -11.91 12.84
CA LYS A 129 -13.05 -12.32 12.36
C LYS A 129 -14.07 -11.19 12.34
N ASP A 130 -13.73 -10.05 12.94
CA ASP A 130 -14.62 -8.91 13.09
C ASP A 130 -14.01 -7.69 12.40
N SER A 131 -14.57 -7.34 11.24
CA SER A 131 -14.32 -6.05 10.61
C SER A 131 -14.66 -4.93 11.61
N PRO A 132 -13.83 -3.88 11.76
CA PRO A 132 -13.98 -2.84 12.78
C PRO A 132 -15.14 -1.86 12.51
N ALA A 133 -16.31 -2.35 12.09
CA ALA A 133 -17.56 -1.59 12.18
C ALA A 133 -17.90 -1.25 13.65
N GLY A 134 -17.38 -2.05 14.60
CA GLY A 134 -17.33 -1.67 16.01
C GLY A 134 -16.09 -0.81 16.26
N LYS A 135 -16.28 0.51 16.35
CA LYS A 135 -15.26 1.48 16.83
C LYS A 135 -14.50 0.86 18.00
N VAL A 136 -13.28 0.38 17.74
CA VAL A 136 -12.42 -0.15 18.79
C VAL A 136 -12.14 1.03 19.70
N SER A 137 -12.79 1.05 20.85
CA SER A 137 -12.72 2.17 21.78
C SER A 137 -11.25 2.39 22.16
N ASP A 138 -10.78 3.63 22.01
CA ASP A 138 -9.40 4.10 22.26
C ASP A 138 -8.81 3.70 23.64
N LYS A 139 -9.60 3.09 24.52
CA LYS A 139 -9.19 2.66 25.85
C LYS A 139 -8.19 1.49 25.86
N LEU A 140 -8.09 0.65 24.83
CA LEU A 140 -7.19 -0.51 24.84
C LEU A 140 -5.76 -0.21 24.36
N VAL A 141 -5.49 0.97 23.79
CA VAL A 141 -4.14 1.32 23.28
C VAL A 141 -3.34 2.18 24.26
N ALA A 142 -3.98 2.78 25.26
CA ALA A 142 -3.30 3.55 26.31
C ALA A 142 -2.50 2.65 27.27
N ASP A 143 -2.92 1.41 27.50
CA ASP A 143 -2.29 0.51 28.49
C ASP A 143 -0.96 -0.12 28.04
N GLN A 144 -0.61 -0.07 26.75
CA GLN A 144 0.65 -0.65 26.26
C GLN A 144 1.80 0.35 26.05
N ILE A 145 1.57 1.66 26.16
CA ILE A 145 2.62 2.68 25.87
C ILE A 145 2.94 3.57 27.08
N LEU A 146 2.08 3.63 28.08
CA LEU A 146 2.37 4.35 29.32
C LEU A 146 2.21 3.40 30.51
N LYS A 147 3.20 2.52 30.72
CA LYS A 147 3.56 2.24 32.11
C LYS A 147 4.29 3.50 32.59
N PRO A 148 3.68 4.38 33.40
CA PRO A 148 4.45 5.42 34.05
C PRO A 148 5.52 4.69 34.86
N ALA A 149 6.80 4.97 34.59
CA ALA A 149 7.81 4.72 35.59
C ALA A 149 7.35 5.48 36.84
N THR A 150 7.13 4.78 37.95
CA THR A 150 6.65 5.31 39.23
C THR A 150 7.61 6.27 39.90
N ASP A 151 8.69 6.66 39.21
CA ASP A 151 9.76 7.46 39.75
C ASP A 151 9.81 8.71 38.87
N GLY A 152 9.31 9.84 39.37
CA GLY A 152 9.12 11.11 38.66
C GLY A 152 10.40 11.76 38.11
N ARG A 153 11.11 11.09 37.22
CA ARG A 153 12.24 11.58 36.43
C ARG A 153 11.98 11.22 34.98
N ILE A 154 11.66 12.23 34.18
CA ILE A 154 11.69 12.13 32.73
C ILE A 154 13.18 12.03 32.36
N ALA A 155 13.71 10.82 32.29
CA ALA A 155 14.96 10.54 31.60
C ALA A 155 14.63 10.49 30.12
N ILE A 156 14.92 11.57 29.41
CA ILE A 156 15.08 11.50 27.96
C ILE A 156 16.42 10.80 27.75
N ASP A 157 16.41 9.50 27.46
CA ASP A 157 17.60 8.80 27.01
C ASP A 157 18.09 9.46 25.71
N PRO A 158 19.26 10.12 25.68
CA PRO A 158 19.87 10.52 24.43
C PRO A 158 20.26 9.24 23.71
N LEU A 159 19.84 9.10 22.45
CA LEU A 159 20.33 8.05 21.55
C LEU A 159 21.85 7.93 21.71
N GLY A 160 22.27 6.77 22.22
CA GLY A 160 23.66 6.45 22.48
C GLY A 160 24.45 6.34 21.17
N ASP A 161 25.01 7.46 20.74
CA ASP A 161 26.19 7.49 19.89
C ASP A 161 27.40 7.17 20.78
N LYS A 162 27.92 5.95 20.64
CA LYS A 162 29.20 5.57 21.25
C LYS A 162 30.34 6.07 20.38
N THR A 163 30.62 7.38 20.43
CA THR A 163 31.90 7.92 19.97
C THR A 163 32.57 8.69 21.11
N LYS A 164 33.69 8.14 21.56
CA LYS A 164 34.48 8.58 22.73
C LYS A 164 34.95 10.03 22.59
N LYS A 165 34.76 10.76 23.68
CA LYS A 165 35.22 12.12 23.98
C LYS A 165 36.69 12.15 24.43
N ALA A 166 37.49 12.97 23.76
CA ALA A 166 38.64 13.74 24.26
C ALA A 166 38.89 14.82 23.18
N ARG A 167 39.09 16.12 23.43
CA ARG A 167 39.51 16.91 24.57
C ARG A 167 39.23 18.39 24.24
N ASN A 168 39.09 19.19 25.29
CA ASN A 168 39.40 20.63 25.39
C ASN A 168 38.62 21.63 24.55
N GLY A 169 37.98 22.57 25.25
CA GLY A 169 37.31 23.71 24.68
C GLY A 169 38.24 24.86 24.32
N VAL A 170 37.65 25.91 23.77
CA VAL A 170 38.04 27.32 23.82
C VAL A 170 36.82 28.07 23.25
N GLY A 171 36.38 29.11 23.97
CA GLY A 171 35.26 29.97 23.58
C GLY A 171 35.55 30.78 22.31
N GLY A 172 34.48 31.30 21.71
CA GLY A 172 34.58 32.20 20.56
C GLY A 172 33.20 32.68 20.10
N GLU A 173 32.75 33.79 20.67
CA GLU A 173 31.83 34.74 20.02
C GLU A 173 32.22 35.00 18.56
N ARG A 174 31.24 35.02 17.65
CA ARG A 174 31.17 35.97 16.52
C ARG A 174 29.84 35.87 15.75
N ASN A 175 29.06 36.94 15.86
CA ASN A 175 28.42 37.75 14.81
C ASN A 175 28.02 37.07 13.47
N GLY A 176 26.71 37.06 13.20
CA GLY A 176 26.05 37.78 12.10
C GLY A 176 26.45 37.55 10.62
N GLU A 177 25.40 37.34 9.81
CA GLU A 177 25.28 37.58 8.34
C GLU A 177 25.85 36.54 7.35
N PRO A 178 25.39 36.53 6.07
CA PRO A 178 24.01 36.45 5.59
C PRO A 178 23.81 35.29 4.59
N LEU A 179 22.55 35.10 4.20
CA LEU A 179 22.07 34.17 3.17
C LEU A 179 22.85 34.28 1.84
N THR A 180 23.35 33.14 1.35
CA THR A 180 23.70 32.95 -0.06
C THR A 180 22.83 31.85 -0.66
N ALA A 181 21.99 32.26 -1.61
CA ALA A 181 21.30 31.38 -2.53
C ALA A 181 22.31 30.61 -3.38
N GLY A 182 22.25 29.27 -3.33
CA GLY A 182 22.99 28.38 -4.20
C GLY A 182 22.03 27.62 -5.10
N ASN A 183 21.95 28.05 -6.36
CA ASN A 183 21.33 27.30 -7.44
C ASN A 183 22.21 26.09 -7.77
N SER A 184 21.65 24.89 -7.70
CA SER A 184 22.25 23.66 -8.24
C SER A 184 21.18 22.91 -9.04
N GLU A 185 20.89 23.46 -10.21
CA GLU A 185 20.25 22.77 -11.32
C GLU A 185 21.24 21.79 -11.99
N ALA A 186 20.67 20.70 -12.49
CA ALA A 186 21.12 20.00 -13.70
C ALA A 186 22.48 19.27 -13.70
N GLU A 187 22.49 18.01 -13.24
CA GLU A 187 23.22 16.94 -13.97
C GLU A 187 22.81 15.54 -13.49
N GLN A 188 21.74 14.97 -14.06
CA GLN A 188 21.56 13.51 -14.12
C GLN A 188 20.48 13.14 -15.14
N ALA A 189 20.75 13.45 -16.41
CA ALA A 189 20.01 12.95 -17.54
C ALA A 189 20.99 12.71 -18.69
N LYS A 190 21.72 11.59 -18.68
CA LYS A 190 22.54 11.09 -19.80
C LYS A 190 23.11 9.70 -19.51
N SER A 191 22.28 8.66 -19.59
CA SER A 191 22.73 7.30 -19.93
C SER A 191 21.56 6.32 -19.89
N PHE A 192 20.80 6.17 -20.98
CA PHE A 192 20.20 4.87 -21.37
C PHE A 192 19.54 5.01 -22.76
N THR A 193 20.37 5.28 -23.76
CA THR A 193 20.00 5.14 -25.18
C THR A 193 21.17 4.48 -25.90
N ARG A 194 21.14 3.14 -26.03
CA ARG A 194 21.70 2.37 -27.16
C ARG A 194 21.60 0.86 -26.89
N ALA A 195 20.63 0.21 -27.51
CA ALA A 195 20.71 -1.18 -27.96
C ALA A 195 19.60 -1.44 -28.99
N ALA A 196 19.67 -0.73 -30.12
CA ALA A 196 18.88 -1.04 -31.32
C ALA A 196 19.86 -1.38 -32.45
N GLN A 197 20.29 -2.64 -32.48
CA GLN A 197 20.90 -3.34 -33.61
C GLN A 197 20.29 -4.75 -33.49
N GLY A 198 19.41 -5.20 -34.37
CA GLY A 198 19.63 -5.36 -35.80
C GLY A 198 19.55 -6.87 -36.08
N VAL A 199 18.33 -7.42 -36.11
CA VAL A 199 18.09 -8.79 -36.59
C VAL A 199 17.25 -8.68 -37.86
N LYS A 200 17.95 -8.66 -39.00
CA LYS A 200 17.41 -8.99 -40.31
C LYS A 200 17.34 -10.52 -40.39
N GLY A 201 16.18 -11.08 -40.71
CA GLY A 201 16.08 -12.52 -40.97
C GLY A 201 14.66 -12.98 -41.25
N THR A 202 14.41 -13.26 -42.53
CA THR A 202 13.43 -14.20 -43.10
C THR A 202 11.93 -13.89 -42.95
N SER A 203 11.45 -13.19 -43.97
CA SER A 203 10.18 -13.46 -44.64
C SER A 203 10.08 -14.94 -45.06
N GLU A 204 9.05 -15.66 -44.65
CA GLU A 204 8.28 -16.56 -45.51
C GLU A 204 7.06 -17.14 -44.77
N SER A 205 5.90 -16.99 -45.41
CA SER A 205 4.82 -17.99 -45.45
C SER A 205 4.14 -18.42 -44.14
N LEU A 206 2.99 -17.80 -43.81
CA LEU A 206 1.75 -18.53 -43.48
C LEU A 206 0.56 -17.53 -43.47
N LYS A 207 -0.07 -17.29 -44.62
CA LYS A 207 -1.30 -17.98 -45.08
C LYS A 207 -2.53 -17.65 -44.22
N LYS A 208 -3.22 -16.59 -44.66
CA LYS A 208 -4.69 -16.40 -44.73
C LYS A 208 -5.51 -17.42 -43.91
N ARG A 209 -6.16 -16.95 -42.84
CA ARG A 209 -7.50 -17.38 -42.45
C ARG A 209 -8.34 -16.18 -42.04
N ASP A 210 -9.25 -15.88 -42.96
CA ASP A 210 -10.66 -15.59 -42.76
C ASP A 210 -11.08 -14.49 -41.78
N LYS A 211 -11.45 -13.39 -42.44
CA LYS A 211 -12.24 -12.27 -41.99
C LYS A 211 -13.72 -12.61 -42.21
N LYS A 212 -14.39 -13.09 -41.17
CA LYS A 212 -15.85 -13.30 -41.03
C LYS A 212 -16.00 -13.81 -39.59
N ASP A 213 -16.60 -13.11 -38.64
CA ASP A 213 -17.95 -12.60 -38.58
C ASP A 213 -18.08 -11.65 -37.37
N GLN A 214 -19.05 -10.72 -37.44
CA GLN A 214 -19.77 -10.08 -36.32
C GLN A 214 -18.95 -9.23 -35.33
N ASN A 215 -19.05 -7.90 -35.24
CA ASN A 215 -20.15 -6.97 -35.51
C ASN A 215 -21.53 -7.44 -35.06
N GLN A 216 -21.67 -7.77 -33.77
CA GLN A 216 -22.95 -7.86 -33.07
C GLN A 216 -22.73 -7.92 -31.55
N PHE A 217 -22.66 -6.77 -30.87
CA PHE A 217 -23.22 -6.58 -29.52
C PHE A 217 -23.05 -5.11 -29.05
N PHE A 218 -23.71 -4.17 -29.71
CA PHE A 218 -24.12 -2.92 -29.07
C PHE A 218 -25.60 -3.07 -28.73
N GLY A 219 -25.91 -3.19 -27.44
CA GLY A 219 -27.27 -3.42 -26.99
C GLY A 219 -27.36 -3.59 -25.48
N PHE A 220 -26.85 -2.63 -24.69
CA PHE A 220 -27.31 -2.49 -23.32
C PHE A 220 -28.37 -1.40 -23.29
N SER A 221 -29.63 -1.86 -23.39
CA SER A 221 -30.82 -1.09 -23.09
C SER A 221 -30.67 -0.44 -21.71
N SER A 222 -30.73 0.89 -21.69
CA SER A 222 -31.22 1.61 -20.51
C SER A 222 -32.72 1.37 -20.42
N GLU A 223 -33.13 0.34 -19.71
CA GLU A 223 -34.48 0.28 -19.15
C GLU A 223 -34.51 1.23 -17.94
N ASN A 224 -34.90 2.48 -18.20
CA ASN A 224 -35.44 3.37 -17.18
C ASN A 224 -36.77 2.77 -16.72
N GLU A 225 -36.75 2.12 -15.56
CA GLU A 225 -37.96 1.73 -14.85
C GLU A 225 -38.70 3.00 -14.38
N PRO A 226 -39.97 3.21 -14.79
CA PRO A 226 -40.74 4.36 -14.33
C PRO A 226 -41.11 4.18 -12.86
N GLN A 227 -40.65 5.08 -12.00
CA GLN A 227 -41.09 5.17 -10.61
C GLN A 227 -42.61 5.35 -10.56
N LYS A 228 -43.29 4.28 -10.17
CA LYS A 228 -44.73 4.24 -9.95
C LYS A 228 -45.07 5.16 -8.76
N ALA A 229 -45.69 6.29 -9.07
CA ALA A 229 -46.20 7.25 -8.10
C ALA A 229 -47.09 6.54 -7.06
N LYS A 230 -46.75 6.74 -5.78
CA LYS A 230 -47.51 6.29 -4.62
C LYS A 230 -48.76 7.20 -4.49
N PRO A 231 -49.99 6.68 -4.52
CA PRO A 231 -51.17 7.50 -4.28
C PRO A 231 -51.21 7.96 -2.83
N ALA A 232 -51.49 9.24 -2.65
CA ALA A 232 -51.78 9.87 -1.37
C ALA A 232 -53.03 9.21 -0.76
N GLN A 233 -52.89 8.64 0.44
CA GLN A 233 -54.04 8.31 1.28
C GLN A 233 -54.62 9.62 1.81
N LYS A 234 -55.80 9.96 1.28
CA LYS A 234 -56.74 10.90 1.89
C LYS A 234 -57.75 10.09 2.71
N ASP A 235 -57.92 10.55 3.95
CA ASP A 235 -59.18 10.70 4.68
C ASP A 235 -60.08 9.49 4.95
N GLU A 236 -60.35 9.26 6.24
CA GLU A 236 -61.68 9.17 6.91
C GLU A 236 -61.39 8.84 8.39
N LEU A 237 -61.64 9.73 9.36
CA LEU A 237 -62.91 10.08 10.04
C LEU A 237 -63.83 8.90 10.35
#